data_AF-S9QYL8-F1
#
_entry.id   AF-S9QYL8-F1
#
_cell.length_a   1.000
_cell.length_b   1.000
_cell.length_c   1.000
_cell.angle_alpha   90.00
_cell.angle_beta   90.00
_cell.angle_gamma   90.00
#
_symmetry.space_group_name_H-M   'P 1'
#
loop_
_entity.id
_entity.type
_entity.pdbx_description
1 polymer ?
#
loop_
_entity_poly.entity_id
_entity_poly.type
_entity_poly.pdbx_seq_one_letter_code
_entity_poly.pdbx_strand_id
1 'polypeptide(L)' 'MVEAGDVVLVRWRGGFLLHLLKQATVDRLLIGNNVGKVNGWASRRAVLGRVVRVHPLGR' A
#
# COMPACT_ATOMS: atom_id res chain seq x y z
N MET A 1 -2.26 5.32 11.78
CA MET A 1 -1.33 4.17 11.73
C MET A 1 -1.79 3.24 10.61
N VAL A 2 -0.85 2.56 9.93
CA VAL A 2 -1.16 1.57 8.90
C VAL A 2 -0.60 0.21 9.29
N GLU A 3 -1.26 -0.86 8.88
CA GLU A 3 -0.94 -2.25 9.25
C GLU A 3 -1.13 -3.23 8.09
N ALA A 4 -0.80 -4.50 8.30
CA ALA A 4 -1.02 -5.54 7.30
C ALA A 4 -2.52 -5.64 6.97
N GLY A 5 -2.86 -5.75 5.67
CA GLY A 5 -4.24 -5.74 5.19
C GLY A 5 -4.72 -4.36 4.71
N ASP A 6 -4.10 -3.26 5.15
CA ASP A 6 -4.42 -1.94 4.63
C ASP A 6 -4.02 -1.81 3.15
N VAL A 7 -4.84 -1.07 2.39
CA VAL A 7 -4.44 -0.56 1.08
C VAL A 7 -3.96 0.89 1.25
N VAL A 8 -2.78 1.20 0.73
CA VAL A 8 -2.11 2.49 0.90
C VAL A 8 -1.70 3.10 -0.43
N LEU A 9 -1.79 4.42 -0.53
CA LEU A 9 -1.17 5.18 -1.62
C LEU A 9 0.31 5.35 -1.30
N VAL A 10 1.17 4.78 -2.15
CA VAL A 10 2.61 4.73 -1.93
C VAL A 10 3.35 5.34 -3.13
N ARG A 11 4.35 6.16 -2.83
CA ARG A 11 5.34 6.58 -3.84
C ARG A 11 6.29 5.41 -4.14
N TRP A 12 6.28 4.92 -5.37
CA TRP A 12 7.06 3.76 -5.80
C TRP A 12 7.62 3.95 -7.21
N ARG A 13 8.93 3.74 -7.39
CA ARG A 13 9.64 3.84 -8.69
C ARG A 13 9.28 5.08 -9.53
N GLY A 14 9.17 6.25 -8.89
CA GLY A 14 8.84 7.51 -9.56
C GLY A 14 7.36 7.76 -9.81
N GLY A 15 6.47 6.82 -9.48
CA GLY A 15 5.02 6.99 -9.55
C GLY A 15 4.33 6.89 -8.19
N PHE A 16 3.00 6.93 -8.23
CA PHE A 16 2.12 6.74 -7.07
C PHE A 16 1.11 5.66 -7.39
N LEU A 17 1.08 4.61 -6.56
CA LEU A 17 0.23 3.45 -6.78
C LEU A 17 -0.41 3.03 -5.47
N LEU A 18 -1.60 2.42 -5.59
CA LEU A 18 -2.22 1.72 -4.46
C LEU A 18 -1.55 0.34 -4.29
N HIS A 19 -1.12 0.06 -3.07
CA HIS A 19 -0.51 -1.21 -2.72
C HIS A 19 -1.18 -1.81 -1.48
N LEU A 20 -1.33 -3.14 -1.48
CA LEU A 20 -1.76 -3.89 -0.31
C LEU A 20 -0.55 -4.11 0.61
N LEU A 21 -0.68 -3.75 1.89
CA LEU A 21 0.33 -4.07 2.89
C LEU A 21 0.23 -5.56 3.25
N LYS A 22 1.29 -6.30 2.96
CA LYS A 22 1.41 -7.71 3.34
C LYS A 22 1.93 -7.85 4.77
N GLN A 23 2.81 -6.95 5.20
CA GLN A 23 3.37 -6.89 6.54
C GLN A 23 3.71 -5.43 6.90
N ALA A 24 3.69 -5.11 8.19
CA ALA A 24 4.09 -3.82 8.71
C ALA A 24 5.05 -3.99 9.89
N THR A 25 6.17 -3.27 9.87
CA THR A 25 7.09 -3.15 11.00
C THR A 25 7.15 -1.70 11.47
N VAL A 26 8.01 -1.43 12.46
CA VAL A 26 8.24 -0.07 12.99
C VAL A 26 8.72 0.89 11.91
N ASP A 27 9.57 0.44 10.99
CA ASP A 27 10.24 1.31 10.01
C ASP A 27 9.79 1.09 8.56
N ARG A 28 9.37 -0.13 8.24
CA ARG A 28 9.17 -0.58 6.86
C ARG A 28 7.86 -1.33 6.69
N LEU A 29 7.37 -1.34 5.45
CA LEU A 29 6.13 -1.99 5.05
C LEU A 29 6.42 -2.91 3.87
N LEU A 30 5.96 -4.15 3.93
CA LEU A 30 6.05 -5.07 2.81
C LEU A 30 4.87 -4.83 1.88
N ILE A 31 5.13 -4.28 0.69
CA ILE A 31 4.08 -3.93 -0.26
C ILE A 31 3.87 -5.05 -1.29
N GLY A 32 2.61 -5.42 -1.48
CA GLY A 32 2.15 -6.30 -2.55
C GLY A 32 1.49 -5.52 -3.68
N ASN A 33 1.46 -6.09 -4.87
CA ASN A 33 0.79 -5.52 -6.03
C ASN A 33 -0.57 -6.16 -6.30
N ASN A 34 -1.29 -5.60 -7.27
CA ASN A 34 -2.62 -6.00 -7.71
C ASN A 34 -2.67 -7.35 -8.47
N VAL A 35 -1.52 -7.99 -8.73
CA VAL A 35 -1.44 -9.33 -9.35
C VAL A 35 -0.96 -10.41 -8.38
N GLY A 36 -0.99 -10.12 -7.07
CA GLY A 36 -0.69 -11.09 -6.01
C GLY A 36 0.80 -11.31 -5.70
N LYS A 37 1.71 -10.54 -6.31
CA LYS A 37 3.15 -10.62 -6.05
C LYS A 37 3.61 -9.60 -5.01
N VAL A 38 4.78 -9.84 -4.42
CA VAL A 38 5.46 -8.92 -3.50
C VAL A 38 6.40 -8.01 -4.31
N ASN A 39 6.29 -6.69 -4.10
CA ASN A 39 7.17 -5.70 -4.72
C ASN A 39 8.41 -5.40 -3.87
N GLY A 40 8.35 -5.67 -2.56
CA GLY A 40 9.46 -5.49 -1.62
C GLY A 40 9.11 -4.57 -0.45
N TRP A 41 10.14 -4.16 0.27
CA TRP A 41 10.01 -3.30 1.45
C TRP A 41 10.05 -1.82 1.05
N ALA A 42 9.05 -1.07 1.48
CA ALA A 42 9.01 0.39 1.37
C ALA A 42 9.20 1.03 2.75
N SER A 43 9.81 2.22 2.78
CA SER A 43 9.81 3.05 4.00
C SER A 43 8.37 3.47 4.32
N ARG A 44 8.02 3.54 5.61
CA ARG A 44 6.76 4.15 6.04
C ARG A 44 6.57 5.58 5.52
N ARG A 45 7.67 6.33 5.30
CA ARG A 45 7.64 7.69 4.73
C ARG A 45 7.20 7.73 3.26
N ALA A 46 7.15 6.58 2.58
CA ALA A 46 6.65 6.49 1.22
C ALA A 46 5.12 6.41 1.16
N VAL A 47 4.44 6.16 2.28
CA VAL A 47 2.99 6.16 2.39
C VAL A 47 2.48 7.59 2.45
N LEU A 48 1.59 7.93 1.54
CA LEU A 48 0.96 9.25 1.44
C LEU A 48 -0.48 9.25 1.96
N GLY A 49 -1.11 8.08 2.02
CA GLY A 49 -2.47 7.92 2.53
C GLY A 49 -2.88 6.46 2.64
N ARG A 50 -3.95 6.21 3.41
CA ARG A 50 -4.60 4.90 3.54
C ARG A 50 -5.98 4.97 2.89
N VAL A 51 -6.34 3.94 2.14
CA VAL A 51 -7.69 3.77 1.62
C VAL A 51 -8.62 3.43 2.78
N VAL A 52 -9.64 4.26 3.00
CA VAL A 52 -10.63 4.06 4.07
C VAL A 52 -12.01 3.67 3.56
N ARG A 53 -12.24 3.81 2.26
CA ARG A 53 -13.50 3.48 1.60
C ARG A 53 -13.25 3.20 0.12
N VAL A 54 -13.93 2.19 -0.40
CA VAL A 54 -14.04 1.92 -1.84
C VAL A 54 -15.52 2.02 -2.18
N HIS A 55 -15.84 2.76 -3.23
CA HIS A 55 -17.20 2.88 -3.74
C HIS A 55 -17.41 1.90 -4.88
N PRO A 56 -18.62 1.34 -5.04
CA PRO A 56 -18.95 0.59 -6.24
C PRO A 56 -18.76 1.49 -7.46
N LEU A 57 -18.18 0.92 -8.52
CA LEU A 57 -18.25 1.53 -9.84
C LEU A 57 -19.72 1.37 -10.26
N GLY A 58 -20.46 2.48 -10.31
CA GLY A 58 -21.90 2.46 -10.61
C GLY A 58 -22.18 1.59 -11.84
N ARG A 59 -23.10 0.64 -11.67
CA ARG A 59 -23.76 -0.03 -12.79
C ARG A 59 -25.01 0.75 -13.13
#